data_AF-A0A8T0F5D8-F1
#
_entry.id   AF-A0A8T0F5D8-F1
#
_cell.length_a   1.000
_cell.length_b   1.000
_cell.length_c   1.000
_cell.angle_alpha   90.00
_cell.angle_beta   90.00
_cell.angle_gamma   90.00
#
_symmetry.space_group_name_H-M   'P 1'
#
loop_
_entity.id
_entity.type
_entity.pdbx_description
1 polymer ?
#
loop_
_entity_poly.entity_id
_entity_poly.type
_entity_poly.pdbx_seq_one_letter_code
_entity_poly.pdbx_strand_id
1 'polypeptide(L)'
;MSIAIQDSETIKCTPDFCEKVHCHPVTCGPHQMLRRRADACGCCDVCTALLGIGDPCISLRGPPATAQCGKYLVCMHRRCIPLYRVSHHTDLDKKDTLVT
;
A
#
# COMPACT_ATOMS: atom_id res chain seq x y z
N MET A 1 8.25 -41.44 -5.28
CA MET A 1 7.18 -40.44 -5.40
C MET A 1 7.86 -39.10 -5.60
N SER A 2 7.90 -38.61 -6.84
CA SER A 2 8.58 -37.36 -7.20
C SER A 2 7.64 -36.19 -6.93
N ILE A 3 8.02 -35.28 -6.03
CA ILE A 3 7.28 -34.04 -5.79
C ILE A 3 7.75 -33.06 -6.85
N ALA A 4 6.92 -32.79 -7.86
CA ALA A 4 7.14 -31.69 -8.79
C ALA A 4 6.91 -30.39 -8.03
N ILE A 5 7.98 -29.62 -7.81
CA ILE A 5 7.89 -28.27 -7.27
C ILE A 5 7.29 -27.43 -8.41
N GLN A 6 6.03 -27.02 -8.28
CA GLN A 6 5.43 -26.09 -9.25
C GLN A 6 6.19 -24.77 -9.16
N ASP A 7 6.88 -24.44 -10.25
CA ASP A 7 7.49 -23.12 -10.47
C ASP A 7 6.45 -22.05 -10.14
N SER A 8 6.80 -21.13 -9.24
CA SER A 8 5.97 -19.97 -9.00
C SER A 8 6.06 -19.09 -10.25
N GLU A 9 5.14 -19.29 -11.21
CA GLU A 9 5.04 -18.43 -12.38
C GLU A 9 4.90 -16.98 -11.90
N THR A 10 6.00 -16.23 -12.01
CA THR A 10 6.00 -14.82 -11.68
C THR A 10 5.27 -14.13 -12.81
N ILE A 11 4.03 -13.70 -12.57
CA ILE A 11 3.24 -12.93 -13.54
C ILE A 11 4.07 -11.73 -13.96
N LYS A 12 4.62 -11.76 -15.18
CA LYS A 12 5.33 -10.63 -15.78
C LYS A 12 4.30 -9.77 -16.47
N CYS A 13 3.97 -8.64 -15.86
CA CYS A 13 3.13 -7.63 -16.48
C CYS A 13 3.90 -7.02 -17.67
N THR A 14 3.57 -7.41 -18.89
CA THR A 14 4.07 -6.75 -20.10
C THR A 14 3.34 -5.44 -20.34
N PRO A 15 3.90 -4.50 -21.13
CA PRO A 15 3.22 -3.22 -21.41
C PRO A 15 1.82 -3.37 -22.04
N ASP A 16 1.61 -4.41 -22.84
CA ASP A 16 0.33 -4.75 -23.50
C ASP A 16 -0.60 -5.60 -22.61
N PHE A 17 -0.17 -5.97 -21.40
CA PHE A 17 -0.91 -6.90 -20.55
C PHE A 17 -2.33 -6.41 -20.26
N CYS A 18 -2.49 -5.11 -19.98
CA CYS A 18 -3.80 -4.53 -19.69
C CYS A 18 -4.75 -4.51 -20.89
N GLU A 19 -4.26 -4.64 -22.13
CA GLU A 19 -5.12 -4.67 -23.32
C GLU A 19 -5.98 -5.94 -23.37
N LYS A 20 -5.53 -7.00 -22.70
CA LYS A 20 -6.20 -8.31 -22.64
C LYS A 20 -6.95 -8.51 -21.31
N VAL A 21 -6.88 -7.54 -20.39
CA VAL A 21 -7.50 -7.62 -19.07
C VAL A 21 -8.88 -6.98 -19.09
N HIS A 22 -9.90 -7.75 -18.71
CA HIS A 22 -11.24 -7.24 -18.48
C HIS A 22 -11.43 -6.89 -17.00
N CYS A 23 -11.38 -5.60 -16.69
CA CYS A 23 -11.64 -5.10 -15.35
C CYS A 23 -13.15 -5.06 -15.06
N HIS A 24 -13.54 -5.56 -13.89
CA HIS A 24 -14.91 -5.44 -13.41
C HIS A 24 -15.09 -4.10 -12.69
N PRO A 25 -16.26 -3.44 -12.81
CA PRO A 25 -16.56 -2.28 -12.01
C PRO A 25 -16.59 -2.67 -10.53
N VAL A 26 -15.87 -1.91 -9.71
CA VAL A 26 -15.77 -2.14 -8.26
C VAL A 26 -16.50 -1.04 -7.50
N THR A 27 -17.21 -1.42 -6.45
CA THR A 27 -17.82 -0.49 -5.49
C THR A 27 -17.26 -0.85 -4.11
N CYS A 28 -16.64 0.12 -3.44
CA CYS A 28 -16.00 -0.13 -2.17
C CYS A 28 -16.98 0.01 -1.01
N GLY A 29 -16.80 -0.84 0.00
CA GLY A 29 -17.61 -0.82 1.22
C GLY A 29 -17.20 0.28 2.20
N PRO A 30 -17.87 0.35 3.36
CA PRO A 30 -17.46 1.24 4.45
C PRO A 30 -16.03 0.92 4.89
N HIS A 31 -15.25 1.94 5.23
CA HIS A 31 -13.83 1.83 5.61
C HIS A 31 -12.91 1.26 4.50
N GLN A 32 -13.32 1.38 3.25
CA GLN A 32 -12.47 1.10 2.09
C GLN A 32 -12.35 2.33 1.20
N MET A 33 -11.27 2.41 0.44
CA MET A 33 -11.02 3.46 -0.53
C MET A 33 -10.77 2.83 -1.90
N LEU A 34 -11.42 3.39 -2.92
CA LEU A 34 -11.13 3.06 -4.31
C LEU A 34 -9.72 3.54 -4.67
N ARG A 35 -8.86 2.61 -5.08
CA ARG A 35 -7.55 2.89 -5.66
C ARG A 35 -7.59 2.56 -7.13
N ARG A 36 -7.28 3.55 -7.96
CA ARG A 36 -7.25 3.35 -9.42
C ARG A 36 -6.00 2.62 -9.85
N ARG A 37 -6.13 1.68 -10.79
CA ARG A 37 -4.99 0.97 -11.42
C ARG A 37 -3.98 0.45 -10.40
N ALA A 38 -4.48 -0.24 -9.38
CA ALA A 38 -3.68 -0.61 -8.22
C ALA A 38 -3.70 -2.11 -7.94
N ASP A 39 -4.22 -2.92 -8.86
CA ASP A 39 -4.01 -4.37 -8.94
C ASP A 39 -2.53 -4.71 -9.24
N ALA A 40 -2.19 -6.00 -9.27
CA ALA A 40 -0.80 -6.46 -9.40
C ALA A 40 -0.07 -5.93 -10.66
N CYS A 41 -0.80 -5.72 -11.76
CA CYS A 41 -0.25 -5.18 -13.02
C CYS A 41 -0.66 -3.73 -13.31
N GLY A 42 -1.41 -3.07 -12.42
CA GLY A 42 -1.84 -1.68 -12.61
C GLY A 42 -2.87 -1.48 -13.73
N CYS A 43 -3.66 -2.51 -14.05
CA CYS A 43 -4.72 -2.46 -15.04
C CYS A 43 -6.08 -2.05 -14.46
N CYS A 44 -6.41 -2.54 -13.26
CA CYS A 44 -7.75 -2.46 -12.68
C CYS A 44 -7.78 -1.65 -11.38
N ASP A 45 -8.95 -1.09 -11.13
CA ASP A 45 -9.25 -0.42 -9.88
C ASP A 45 -9.52 -1.47 -8.78
N VAL A 46 -9.07 -1.20 -7.56
CA VAL A 46 -9.22 -2.10 -6.40
C VAL A 46 -9.69 -1.33 -5.18
N CYS A 47 -10.34 -2.01 -4.25
CA CYS A 47 -10.71 -1.45 -2.95
C CYS A 47 -9.63 -1.79 -1.92
N THR A 48 -9.09 -0.76 -1.28
CA THR A 48 -8.06 -0.88 -0.24
C THR A 48 -8.67 -0.55 1.11
N ALA A 49 -8.43 -1.38 2.13
CA ALA A 49 -8.92 -1.14 3.48
C ALA A 49 -8.25 0.10 4.11
N LEU A 50 -9.01 0.92 4.81
CA LEU A 50 -8.49 2.07 5.55
C LEU A 50 -8.19 1.69 7.00
N LEU A 51 -6.93 1.84 7.38
CA LEU A 51 -6.43 1.57 8.73
C LEU A 51 -6.57 2.82 9.62
N GLY A 52 -6.95 2.62 10.88
CA GLY A 52 -7.08 3.66 11.90
C GLY A 52 -5.76 4.01 12.58
N ILE A 53 -5.84 4.90 13.58
CA ILE A 53 -4.68 5.29 14.39
C ILE A 53 -4.21 4.10 15.24
N GLY A 54 -2.90 3.82 15.22
CA GLY A 54 -2.27 2.76 15.99
C GLY A 54 -2.28 1.39 15.29
N ASP A 55 -3.07 1.24 14.23
CA ASP A 55 -3.19 0.00 13.46
C ASP A 55 -1.85 -0.37 12.80
N PRO A 56 -1.53 -1.67 12.73
CA PRO A 56 -0.31 -2.14 12.10
C PRO A 56 -0.39 -1.94 10.59
N CYS A 57 0.56 -1.19 10.04
CA CYS A 57 0.76 -1.03 8.60
C CYS A 57 1.89 -1.94 8.07
N ILE A 58 2.24 -3.01 8.83
CA ILE A 58 3.28 -4.01 8.51
C ILE A 58 2.89 -4.89 7.32
N SER A 59 1.60 -5.19 7.20
CA SER A 59 1.11 -6.24 6.31
C SER A 59 0.63 -5.65 4.99
N LEU A 60 1.58 -5.23 4.16
CA LEU A 60 1.36 -4.93 2.73
C LEU A 60 2.44 -5.58 1.87
N ARG A 61 2.84 -6.81 2.19
CA ARG A 61 3.76 -7.57 1.33
C ARG A 61 2.97 -8.18 0.18
N GLY A 62 3.09 -7.55 -0.98
CA GLY A 62 2.52 -7.97 -2.26
C GLY A 62 1.70 -6.83 -2.88
N PRO A 63 2.04 -6.35 -4.10
CA PRO A 63 1.07 -5.65 -4.91
C PRO A 63 -0.05 -6.65 -5.28
N PRO A 64 -1.34 -6.28 -5.13
CA PRO A 64 -1.83 -4.97 -4.71
C PRO A 64 -1.85 -4.75 -3.20
N ALA A 65 -1.58 -3.51 -2.76
CA ALA A 65 -1.69 -3.13 -1.36
C ALA A 65 -3.15 -3.27 -0.87
N THR A 66 -3.39 -4.24 0.02
CA THR A 66 -4.73 -4.58 0.53
C THR A 66 -5.25 -3.61 1.59
N ALA A 67 -4.36 -2.83 2.22
CA ALA A 67 -4.69 -1.82 3.22
C ALA A 67 -3.82 -0.56 3.09
N GLN A 68 -4.28 0.56 3.67
CA GLN A 68 -3.57 1.82 3.74
C GLN A 68 -4.01 2.59 4.97
N CYS A 69 -3.11 3.36 5.59
CA CYS A 69 -3.52 4.31 6.63
C CYS A 69 -4.60 5.28 6.13
N GLY A 70 -5.59 5.51 6.98
CA GLY A 70 -6.70 6.43 6.75
C GLY A 70 -6.26 7.87 6.50
N LYS A 71 -7.25 8.73 6.20
CA LYS A 71 -6.99 10.14 5.93
C LYS A 71 -6.23 10.80 7.08
N TYR A 72 -5.22 11.59 6.74
CA TYR A 72 -4.34 12.28 7.70
C TYR A 72 -3.45 11.39 8.57
N LEU A 73 -3.31 10.10 8.21
CA LEU A 73 -2.42 9.17 8.87
C LEU A 73 -1.27 8.76 7.94
N VAL A 74 -0.12 8.43 8.52
CA VAL A 74 1.05 7.92 7.82
C VAL A 74 1.56 6.68 8.52
N CYS A 75 2.06 5.73 7.73
CA CYS A 75 2.69 4.53 8.25
C CYS A 75 4.11 4.89 8.74
N MET A 76 4.33 4.96 10.04
CA MET A 76 5.63 5.21 10.66
C MET A 76 5.85 4.23 11.81
N HIS A 77 7.06 3.69 11.94
CA HIS A 77 7.36 2.62 12.90
C HIS A 77 6.33 1.49 12.86
N ARG A 78 5.93 1.09 11.64
CA ARG A 78 5.01 -0.02 11.42
C ARG A 78 3.59 0.21 11.95
N ARG A 79 3.22 1.45 12.28
CA ARG A 79 1.87 1.84 12.71
C ARG A 79 1.36 3.06 11.97
N CYS A 80 0.05 3.16 11.81
CA CYS A 80 -0.58 4.38 11.32
C CYS A 80 -0.61 5.43 12.44
N ILE A 81 0.09 6.55 12.25
CA ILE A 81 0.12 7.67 13.18
C ILE A 81 -0.35 8.95 12.50
N PRO A 82 -0.85 9.96 13.24
CA PRO A 82 -1.28 11.22 12.63
C PRO A 82 -0.12 11.97 11.97
N LEU A 83 -0.35 12.52 10.78
CA LEU A 83 0.66 13.27 10.00
C LEU A 83 1.31 14.42 10.79
N TYR A 84 0.54 15.13 11.61
CA TYR A 84 1.07 16.23 12.43
C TYR A 84 2.11 15.77 13.46
N ARG A 85 2.08 14.50 13.90
CA ARG A 85 3.12 13.96 14.80
C ARG A 85 4.45 13.73 14.10
N VAL A 86 4.44 13.57 12.77
CA VAL A 86 5.65 13.42 11.97
C VAL A 86 6.31 14.78 11.73
N SER A 87 5.53 15.83 11.54
CA SER A 87 6.04 17.21 11.45
C SER A 87 6.81 17.63 12.71
N HIS A 88 6.41 17.14 13.89
CA HIS A 88 7.15 17.37 15.14
C HIS A 88 8.39 16.48 15.31
N HIS A 89 8.55 15.41 14.52
CA HIS A 89 9.78 14.62 14.49
C HIS A 89 10.83 15.24 13.56
N THR A 90 10.42 15.92 12.49
CA THR A 90 11.36 16.64 11.61
C THR A 90 11.96 17.90 12.25
N ASP A 91 11.45 18.35 13.40
CA ASP A 91 12.07 19.41 14.22
C ASP A 91 13.07 18.88 15.27
N LEU A 92 13.16 17.56 15.48
CA LEU A 92 14.15 16.95 16.39
C LEU A 92 15.40 16.44 15.66
N ASP A 93 15.34 16.16 14.36
CA ASP A 93 16.52 15.88 13.52
C ASP A 93 17.17 17.17 12.96
N LYS A 94 16.59 18.35 13.21
CA LYS A 94 17.17 19.66 12.84
C LYS A 94 17.68 20.44 14.04
N LYS A 95 18.22 19.73 15.04
CA LYS A 95 18.88 20.33 16.20
C LYS A 95 20.36 19.94 16.36
N ASP A 96 21.03 19.60 15.26
CA ASP A 96 22.49 19.42 15.18
C ASP A 96 23.14 20.22 14.03
N THR A 97 22.67 21.45 13.76
CA THR A 97 23.49 22.43 13.05
C THR A 97 23.12 23.86 13.45
N LEU A 98 23.44 24.22 14.69
CA LEU A 98 23.72 25.61 15.04
C LEU A 98 24.55 25.63 16.32
N VAL A 99 25.84 25.31 16.20
CA VAL A 99 26.86 25.71 17.17
C VAL A 99 28.10 26.14 16.38
N THR A 100 28.44 27.42 16.57
CA THR A 100 29.66 28.18 16.22
C THR A 100 30.00 28.41 14.76
#